data_AF-H9UF33-F1
#
_entry.id   AF-H9UF33-F1
#
_cell.length_a   1.000
_cell.length_b   1.000
_cell.length_c   1.000
_cell.angle_alpha   90.00
_cell.angle_beta   90.00
_cell.angle_gamma   90.00
#
_symmetry.space_group_name_H-M   'P 1'
#
loop_
_entity.id
_entity.type
_entity.pdbx_description
1 polymer ?
#
loop_
_entity_poly.entity_id
_entity_poly.type
_entity_poly.pdbx_seq_one_letter_code
_entity_poly.pdbx_strand_id
1 'polypeptide(L)' 'MAVVSVRLNKEEEKILAYLSEYFHEDKSTLFKKSMYELYEDIQDIRFMEDYVNATQSRRFISAEELLE' A
#
# COMPACT_ATOMS: atom_id res chain seq x y z
N MET A 1 23.88 -4.25 4.67
CA MET A 1 22.64 -3.90 5.40
C MET A 1 22.79 -2.47 5.89
N ALA A 2 21.90 -1.56 5.47
CA ALA A 2 21.85 -0.22 6.03
C ALA A 2 21.06 -0.27 7.36
N VAL A 3 21.55 0.42 8.38
CA VAL A 3 20.85 0.55 9.67
C VAL A 3 20.19 1.92 9.69
N VAL A 4 18.88 1.94 9.91
CA VAL A 4 18.07 3.17 10.04
C VAL A 4 17.47 3.19 11.43
N SER A 5 17.71 4.26 12.18
CA SER A 5 17.14 4.48 13.51
C SER A 5 15.93 5.38 13.42
N VAL A 6 14.77 4.88 13.86
CA VAL A 6 13.52 5.66 13.95
C VAL A 6 13.21 5.90 15.43
N ARG A 7 12.87 7.15 15.79
CA ARG A 7 12.38 7.48 17.13
C ARG A 7 10.87 7.40 17.14
N LEU A 8 10.35 6.70 18.14
CA LEU A 8 8.92 6.55 18.39
C LEU A 8 8.56 7.25 19.69
N ASN A 9 7.35 7.78 19.76
CA ASN A 9 6.74 8.21 21.01
C ASN A 9 6.23 7.00 21.81
N LYS A 10 5.76 7.23 23.04
CA LYS A 10 5.30 6.15 23.93
C LYS A 10 4.06 5.41 23.43
N GLU A 11 3.20 6.07 22.65
CA GLU A 11 1.99 5.47 22.10
C GLU A 11 2.30 4.63 20.87
N GLU A 12 3.11 5.17 19.96
CA GLU A 12 3.62 4.47 18.78
C GLU A 12 4.40 3.21 19.17
N GLU A 13 5.19 3.26 20.24
CA GLU A 13 5.90 2.07 20.73
C GLU A 13 4.96 0.97 21.22
N LYS A 14 3.86 1.33 21.89
CA LYS A 14 2.82 0.37 22.32
C LYS A 14 2.11 -0.25 21.12
N ILE A 15 1.76 0.56 20.13
CA ILE A 15 1.13 0.08 18.90
C ILE A 15 2.07 -0.89 18.19
N LEU A 16 3.34 -0.53 18.02
CA LEU A 16 4.31 -1.38 17.35
C LEU A 16 4.58 -2.69 18.11
N ALA A 17 4.60 -2.64 19.46
CA ALA A 17 4.72 -3.84 20.27
C ALA A 17 3.51 -4.78 20.08
N TYR A 18 2.30 -4.22 20.09
CA TYR A 18 1.07 -4.97 19.83
C TYR A 18 1.06 -5.60 18.44
N LEU A 19 1.42 -4.84 17.41
CA LEU A 19 1.49 -5.34 16.03
C LEU A 19 2.55 -6.44 15.89
N SER A 20 3.72 -6.27 16.52
CA SER A 20 4.79 -7.28 16.51
C SER A 20 4.35 -8.59 17.18
N GLU A 21 3.59 -8.49 18.27
CA GLU A 21 3.01 -9.66 18.95
C GLU A 21 1.92 -10.34 18.13
N TYR A 22 0.99 -9.55 17.56
CA TYR A 22 -0.14 -10.06 16.78
C TYR A 22 0.30 -10.75 15.49
N PHE A 23 1.25 -10.16 14.77
CA PHE A 23 1.74 -10.70 13.50
C PHE A 23 2.90 -11.68 13.68
N HIS A 24 3.42 -11.85 14.90
CA HIS A 24 4.60 -12.67 15.20
C HIS A 24 5.83 -12.33 14.34
N GLU A 25 6.00 -11.04 14.05
CA GLU A 25 7.09 -10.55 13.19
C GLU A 25 7.93 -9.52 13.91
N ASP A 26 9.21 -9.45 13.51
CA ASP A 26 10.11 -8.41 13.97
C ASP A 26 9.60 -7.02 13.56
N LYS A 27 9.80 -6.05 14.45
CA LYS A 27 9.47 -4.64 14.21
C LYS A 27 10.02 -4.13 12.87
N SER A 28 11.24 -4.56 12.52
CA SER A 28 11.89 -4.15 11.25
C SER A 28 11.20 -4.73 10.00
N THR A 29 10.60 -5.93 10.11
CA THR A 29 9.85 -6.56 9.03
C THR A 29 8.52 -5.85 8.85
N LEU A 30 7.83 -5.52 9.94
CA LEU A 30 6.60 -4.73 9.90
C LEU A 30 6.81 -3.37 9.25
N PHE A 31 7.88 -2.65 9.63
CA PHE A 31 8.20 -1.36 8.98
C PHE A 31 8.43 -1.51 7.47
N LYS A 32 9.14 -2.56 7.03
CA LYS A 32 9.36 -2.79 5.60
C LYS A 32 8.05 -3.08 4.88
N LYS A 33 7.19 -3.92 5.44
CA LYS A 33 5.88 -4.23 4.85
C LYS A 33 5.04 -2.97 4.69
N SER A 34 4.89 -2.17 5.75
CA SER A 34 4.13 -0.93 5.68
C SER A 34 4.72 0.07 4.68
N MET A 35 6.05 0.14 4.54
CA MET A 35 6.67 0.97 3.50
C MET A 35 6.33 0.51 2.08
N TYR A 36 6.29 -0.81 1.84
CA TYR A 36 5.90 -1.34 0.54
C TYR A 36 4.42 -1.11 0.25
N GLU A 37 3.53 -1.35 1.21
CA GLU A 37 2.09 -1.09 1.07
C GLU A 37 1.82 0.37 0.70
N LEU A 38 2.40 1.32 1.45
CA LEU A 38 2.25 2.75 1.16
C LEU A 38 2.82 3.15 -0.21
N TYR A 39 3.87 2.47 -0.67
CA TYR A 39 4.44 2.73 -1.98
C TYR A 39 3.55 2.16 -3.10
N GLU A 40 3.03 0.95 -2.93
CA GLU A 40 2.08 0.31 -3.85
C GLU A 40 0.83 1.17 -4.00
N ASP A 41 0.24 1.65 -2.90
CA ASP A 41 -0.92 2.55 -2.94
C ASP A 41 -0.69 3.78 -3.84
N ILE A 42 0.50 4.38 -3.76
CA ILE A 42 0.87 5.53 -4.60
C ILE A 42 1.00 5.12 -6.07
N GLN A 43 1.58 3.95 -6.36
CA GLN A 43 1.70 3.47 -7.74
C GLN A 43 0.34 3.14 -8.34
N ASP A 44 -0.54 2.51 -7.56
CA ASP A 44 -1.88 2.14 -7.99
C ASP A 44 -2.73 3.37 -8.32
N ILE A 45 -2.67 4.40 -7.47
CA ILE A 45 -3.34 5.68 -7.74
C ILE A 45 -2.82 6.30 -9.04
N ARG A 46 -1.50 6.35 -9.22
CA ARG A 46 -0.89 6.88 -10.46
C ARG A 46 -1.31 6.10 -11.69
N PHE A 47 -1.30 4.78 -11.60
CA PHE A 47 -1.72 3.92 -12.70
C PHE A 47 -3.20 4.17 -13.06
N MET A 48 -4.07 4.31 -12.06
CA MET A 48 -5.48 4.64 -12.29
C MET A 48 -5.64 6.03 -12.92
N GLU A 49 -4.93 7.04 -12.44
CA GLU A 49 -4.98 8.39 -13.01
C GLU A 49 -4.48 8.41 -14.46
N ASP A 50 -3.35 7.76 -14.75
CA ASP A 50 -2.79 7.63 -16.09
C ASP A 50 -3.75 6.88 -17.02
N TYR A 51 -4.36 5.79 -16.53
CA TYR A 51 -5.35 5.03 -17.27
C TYR A 51 -6.58 5.89 -17.60
N VAL A 52 -7.12 6.64 -16.63
CA VAL A 52 -8.27 7.54 -16.84
C VAL A 52 -7.92 8.65 -17.84
N ASN A 53 -6.75 9.27 -17.70
CA ASN A 53 -6.30 10.34 -18.58
C ASN A 53 -6.03 9.86 -20.02
N ALA A 54 -5.45 8.68 -20.20
CA ALA A 54 -5.22 8.08 -21.51
C ALA A 54 -6.52 7.61 -22.21
N THR A 55 -7.61 7.46 -21.46
CA THR A 55 -8.84 6.79 -21.92
C THR A 55 -10.02 7.76 -22.13
N GLN A 56 -9.76 9.06 -22.33
CA GLN A 56 -10.80 10.07 -22.63
C GLN A 56 -11.64 9.81 -23.92
N SER A 57 -11.34 8.77 -24.71
CA SER A 57 -12.03 8.45 -25.98
C SER A 57 -12.50 7.00 -26.13
N ARG A 58 -12.83 6.27 -25.06
CA ARG A 58 -13.37 4.90 -25.20
C ARG A 58 -14.88 4.81 -25.05
N ARG A 59 -15.45 3.88 -25.82
CA ARG A 59 -16.83 3.42 -25.76
C ARG A 59 -16.97 2.51 -24.54
N PHE A 60 -17.75 2.92 -23.55
CA PHE A 60 -18.13 2.04 -22.44
C PHE A 60 -19.01 0.92 -23.01
N ILE A 61 -18.57 -0.32 -22.84
CA ILE A 61 -19.33 -1.51 -23.24
C ILE A 61 -20.21 -1.97 -22.07
N SER A 62 -21.41 -2.45 -22.37
CA SER A 62 -22.33 -2.93 -21.33
C SER A 62 -21.88 -4.30 -20.81
N ALA A 63 -22.37 -4.71 -19.63
CA ALA A 63 -22.12 -6.05 -19.10
C ALA A 63 -22.61 -7.16 -20.05
N GLU A 64 -23.62 -6.87 -20.86
CA GLU A 64 -24.17 -7.78 -21.87
C GLU A 64 -23.20 -7.97 -23.05
N GLU A 65 -22.53 -6.91 -23.51
CA GLU A 65 -21.49 -6.97 -24.56
C GLU A 65 -20.19 -7.66 -24.09
N LEU A 66 -19.94 -7.75 -22.78
CA LEU A 66 -18.80 -8.47 -22.20
C LEU A 66 -19.00 -9.98 -22.07
N LEU A 67 -20.26 -10.44 -22.10
CA LEU A 67 -20.65 -11.83 -21.84
C LEU A 67 -21.02 -12.62 -23.12
N GLU A 68 -21.05 -11.96 -24.30
CA GLU A 68 -21.06 -12.62 -25.62
C GLU A 68 -19.65 -13.07 -26.04
#